data_AF-K8E2L8-F1
#
_entry.id   AF-K8E2L8-F1
#
_cell.length_a   1.000
_cell.length_b   1.000
_cell.length_c   1.000
_cell.angle_alpha   90.00
_cell.angle_beta   90.00
_cell.angle_gamma   90.00
#
_symmetry.space_group_name_H-M   'P 1'
#
loop_
_entity.id
_entity.type
_entity.pdbx_description
1 polymer ?
#
loop_
_entity_poly.entity_id
_entity_poly.type
_entity_poly.pdbx_seq_one_letter_code
_entity_poly.pdbx_strand_id
1 'polypeptide(L)'
;MKETLFLGTYTKRESEGVYTITLDTEKKQLENLTLIAKVDSPTYLGLSKNQDFLYAVAKVDGDGGMSSYKKDASGTYQLVNSVTAAGAPPCYVGVDDARGFLYTANYHKGEIGVLKVAEDGTLTLVDTVAHTGSSVHENQTSPHAHYSDLTPDHNYVVACDLGTDSVYSYSVSTEGKLTEVSRYNAAPGTGPRHLVFNPNGKIAYLFGELSSVVIVLGYDATTGAFTEIQTISTIPNNFTDFNGGAAIRVSSDGKFLYASNRGHDSIVVYSISNEGKTLEQIQLIASEGQIPRDFNLDSTEDFVIVAHQDSDNLTLFSRDRETGLLNMIQKDVYAPECGLCIAIKR
;
A
#
# COMPACT_ATOMS: atom_id res chain seq x y z
N MET A 1 -15.91 18.64 8.93
CA MET A 1 -16.29 17.67 7.87
C MET A 1 -16.13 16.27 8.42
N LYS A 2 -16.91 15.28 7.95
CA LYS A 2 -16.71 13.86 8.30
C LYS A 2 -16.23 13.09 7.07
N GLU A 3 -15.11 12.40 7.22
CA GLU A 3 -14.52 11.53 6.20
C GLU A 3 -14.54 10.08 6.66
N THR A 4 -14.88 9.16 5.77
CA THR A 4 -14.88 7.72 6.04
C THR A 4 -13.57 7.11 5.57
N LEU A 5 -12.89 6.43 6.48
CA LEU A 5 -11.67 5.66 6.23
C LEU A 5 -12.00 4.17 6.26
N PHE A 6 -11.36 3.39 5.38
CA PHE A 6 -11.51 1.95 5.30
C PHE A 6 -10.30 1.26 5.91
N LEU A 7 -10.55 0.24 6.72
CA LEU A 7 -9.53 -0.47 7.48
C LEU A 7 -9.53 -1.94 7.08
N GLY A 8 -8.38 -2.38 6.57
CA GLY A 8 -8.10 -3.80 6.33
C GLY A 8 -7.32 -4.38 7.51
N THR A 9 -7.64 -5.62 7.87
CA THR A 9 -7.11 -6.23 9.09
C THR A 9 -6.56 -7.62 8.83
N TYR A 10 -5.76 -8.13 9.75
CA TYR A 10 -5.71 -9.57 10.00
C TYR A 10 -6.94 -10.00 10.79
N THR A 11 -7.24 -11.30 10.83
CA THR A 11 -8.37 -11.88 11.59
C THR A 11 -7.88 -13.08 12.41
N LYS A 12 -6.69 -12.96 13.02
CA LYS A 12 -6.05 -14.03 13.78
C LYS A 12 -6.53 -14.04 15.24
N ARG A 13 -7.08 -12.94 15.74
CA ARG A 13 -7.52 -12.77 17.13
C ARG A 13 -8.97 -12.30 17.23
N GLU A 14 -9.21 -11.00 17.14
CA GLU A 14 -10.49 -10.36 17.47
C GLU A 14 -11.19 -9.78 16.24
N SER A 15 -10.45 -9.41 15.20
CA SER A 15 -11.05 -8.80 14.03
C SER A 15 -11.93 -9.79 13.26
N GLU A 16 -13.06 -9.31 12.75
CA GLU A 16 -14.00 -10.08 11.93
C GLU A 16 -13.92 -9.78 10.42
N GLY A 17 -13.08 -8.81 10.00
CA GLY A 17 -12.91 -8.47 8.59
C GLY A 17 -12.64 -6.99 8.33
N VAL A 18 -13.45 -6.38 7.46
CA VAL A 18 -13.24 -5.00 7.01
C VAL A 18 -14.06 -4.04 7.84
N TYR A 19 -13.41 -2.97 8.32
CA TYR A 19 -14.06 -1.92 9.10
C TYR A 19 -14.01 -0.58 8.38
N THR A 20 -14.90 0.32 8.79
CA THR A 20 -14.77 1.75 8.52
C THR A 20 -14.68 2.53 9.81
N ILE A 21 -13.92 3.62 9.81
CA ILE A 21 -13.89 4.61 10.90
C ILE A 21 -14.07 6.01 10.33
N THR A 22 -14.63 6.93 11.10
CA THR A 22 -14.88 8.31 10.69
C THR A 22 -13.81 9.24 11.25
N LEU A 23 -13.16 10.03 10.39
CA LEU A 23 -12.42 11.22 10.78
C LEU A 23 -13.35 12.43 10.82
N ASP A 24 -13.59 12.99 12.01
CA ASP A 24 -14.24 14.28 12.18
C ASP A 24 -13.16 15.37 12.18
N THR A 25 -13.02 16.09 11.06
CA THR A 25 -11.96 17.09 10.88
C THR A 25 -12.18 18.36 11.68
N GLU A 26 -13.40 18.63 12.14
CA GLU A 26 -13.71 19.78 13.00
C GLU A 26 -13.32 19.49 14.44
N LYS A 27 -13.67 18.28 14.92
CA LYS A 27 -13.28 17.83 16.26
C LYS A 27 -11.85 17.30 16.34
N LYS A 28 -11.23 17.03 15.18
CA LYS A 28 -9.91 16.41 15.03
C LYS A 28 -9.82 15.05 15.75
N GLN A 29 -10.81 14.20 15.52
CA GLN A 29 -10.90 12.89 16.17
C GLN A 29 -11.39 11.79 15.23
N LEU A 30 -10.94 10.58 15.48
CA LEU A 30 -11.45 9.34 14.93
C LEU A 30 -12.60 8.81 15.80
N GLU A 31 -13.73 8.46 15.18
CA GLU A 31 -14.93 7.97 15.84
C GLU A 31 -15.70 6.93 14.98
N ASN A 32 -16.63 6.19 15.60
CA ASN A 32 -17.58 5.30 14.92
C ASN A 32 -16.95 4.13 14.12
N LEU A 33 -16.05 3.38 14.74
CA LEU A 33 -15.56 2.12 14.15
C LEU A 33 -16.73 1.15 13.91
N THR A 34 -16.90 0.71 12.66
CA THR A 34 -18.03 -0.12 12.23
C THR A 34 -17.54 -1.23 11.32
N LEU A 35 -17.93 -2.48 11.60
CA LEU A 35 -17.68 -3.61 10.71
C LEU A 35 -18.60 -3.50 9.47
N ILE A 36 -18.02 -3.54 8.26
CA ILE A 36 -18.77 -3.38 7.01
C ILE A 36 -18.79 -4.61 6.10
N ALA A 37 -17.85 -5.56 6.31
CA ALA A 37 -17.83 -6.84 5.62
C ALA A 37 -17.07 -7.89 6.46
N LYS A 38 -17.63 -9.11 6.56
CA LYS A 38 -16.96 -10.25 7.20
C LYS A 38 -16.10 -10.99 6.18
N VAL A 39 -14.79 -11.00 6.41
CA VAL A 39 -13.81 -11.59 5.49
C VAL A 39 -12.64 -12.12 6.31
N ASP A 40 -12.12 -13.30 5.97
CA ASP A 40 -10.90 -13.81 6.60
C ASP A 40 -9.66 -13.11 6.02
N SER A 41 -8.93 -12.43 6.89
CA SER A 41 -7.66 -11.74 6.69
C SER A 41 -7.63 -10.77 5.49
N PRO A 42 -8.52 -9.75 5.44
CA PRO A 42 -8.51 -8.73 4.38
C PRO A 42 -7.39 -7.70 4.59
N THR A 43 -6.15 -8.14 4.44
CA THR A 43 -4.95 -7.35 4.77
C THR A 43 -4.64 -6.23 3.78
N TYR A 44 -5.28 -6.24 2.61
CA TYR A 44 -5.24 -5.14 1.64
C TYR A 44 -6.61 -5.00 0.96
N LEU A 45 -6.97 -3.77 0.61
CA LEU A 45 -8.26 -3.42 0.04
C LEU A 45 -8.06 -2.56 -1.21
N GLY A 46 -8.99 -2.65 -2.14
CA GLY A 46 -9.16 -1.74 -3.27
C GLY A 46 -10.62 -1.28 -3.31
N LEU A 47 -10.87 -0.08 -3.81
CA LEU A 47 -12.22 0.45 -4.01
C LEU A 47 -12.37 0.86 -5.47
N SER A 48 -13.54 0.65 -6.04
CA SER A 48 -13.89 1.31 -7.31
C SER A 48 -13.95 2.82 -7.10
N LYS A 49 -13.71 3.61 -8.15
CA LYS A 49 -13.73 5.09 -8.09
C LYS A 49 -14.98 5.69 -7.42
N ASN A 50 -16.15 5.12 -7.68
CA ASN A 50 -17.43 5.52 -7.08
C ASN A 50 -17.73 4.87 -5.71
N GLN A 51 -16.85 3.99 -5.23
CA GLN A 51 -16.99 3.19 -4.01
C GLN A 51 -18.18 2.23 -4.00
N ASP A 52 -18.80 1.97 -5.15
CA ASP A 52 -19.88 0.98 -5.27
C ASP A 52 -19.36 -0.45 -5.06
N PHE A 53 -18.07 -0.69 -5.30
CA PHE A 53 -17.41 -1.96 -5.07
C PHE A 53 -16.21 -1.84 -4.13
N LEU A 54 -16.10 -2.82 -3.23
CA LEU A 54 -14.96 -3.08 -2.37
C LEU A 54 -14.31 -4.39 -2.82
N TYR A 55 -13.02 -4.35 -3.10
CA TYR A 55 -12.20 -5.51 -3.42
C TYR A 55 -11.31 -5.79 -2.21
N ALA A 56 -11.39 -6.99 -1.66
CA ALA A 56 -10.59 -7.37 -0.50
C ALA A 56 -9.74 -8.59 -0.83
N VAL A 57 -8.48 -8.55 -0.38
CA VAL A 57 -7.72 -9.79 -0.15
C VAL A 57 -8.58 -10.71 0.71
N ALA A 58 -8.63 -11.99 0.38
CA ALA A 58 -9.48 -12.92 1.09
C ALA A 58 -8.87 -14.31 1.17
N LYS A 59 -9.23 -15.01 2.23
CA LYS A 59 -9.08 -16.46 2.36
C LYS A 59 -10.46 -17.10 2.45
N VAL A 60 -10.74 -18.06 1.58
CA VAL A 60 -12.04 -18.76 1.52
C VAL A 60 -11.76 -20.25 1.53
N ASP A 61 -12.30 -20.97 2.51
CA ASP A 61 -12.13 -22.42 2.70
C ASP A 61 -10.65 -22.90 2.71
N GLY A 62 -9.73 -22.02 3.12
CA GLY A 62 -8.29 -22.31 3.15
C GLY A 62 -7.51 -21.75 1.95
N ASP A 63 -8.20 -21.44 0.86
CA ASP A 63 -7.62 -20.95 -0.39
C ASP A 63 -7.52 -19.42 -0.41
N GLY A 64 -6.40 -18.91 -0.92
CA GLY A 64 -6.11 -17.48 -0.99
C GLY A 64 -6.55 -16.84 -2.30
N GLY A 65 -6.98 -15.58 -2.24
CA GLY A 65 -7.32 -14.82 -3.45
C GLY A 65 -7.98 -13.48 -3.16
N MET A 66 -8.94 -13.10 -3.99
CA MET A 66 -9.67 -11.84 -3.91
C MET A 66 -11.17 -12.08 -3.79
N SER A 67 -11.85 -11.23 -3.03
CA SER A 67 -13.31 -11.16 -2.99
C SER A 67 -13.78 -9.77 -3.39
N SER A 68 -14.89 -9.72 -4.14
CA SER A 68 -15.57 -8.47 -4.50
C SER A 68 -16.87 -8.36 -3.72
N TYR A 69 -17.15 -7.15 -3.24
CA TYR A 69 -18.35 -6.83 -2.49
C TYR A 69 -19.01 -5.59 -3.08
N LYS A 70 -20.34 -5.58 -3.13
CA LYS A 70 -21.15 -4.46 -3.60
C LYS A 70 -21.77 -3.70 -2.44
N LYS A 71 -21.67 -2.38 -2.49
CA LYS A 71 -22.28 -1.49 -1.50
C LYS A 71 -23.80 -1.57 -1.57
N ASP A 72 -24.45 -1.77 -0.43
CA ASP A 72 -25.90 -1.73 -0.31
C ASP A 72 -26.41 -0.37 0.18
N ALA A 73 -27.74 -0.22 0.25
CA ALA A 73 -28.39 1.03 0.65
C ALA A 73 -28.10 1.45 2.10
N SER A 74 -27.65 0.53 2.96
CA SER A 74 -27.24 0.85 4.33
C SER A 74 -25.78 1.32 4.43
N GLY A 75 -25.02 1.18 3.34
CA GLY A 75 -23.60 1.50 3.30
C GLY A 75 -22.68 0.34 3.66
N THR A 76 -23.22 -0.86 3.94
CA THR A 76 -22.44 -2.09 4.10
C THR A 76 -22.15 -2.77 2.77
N TYR A 77 -21.22 -3.72 2.76
CA TYR A 77 -20.72 -4.36 1.54
C TYR A 77 -21.10 -5.84 1.51
N GLN A 78 -21.89 -6.24 0.51
CA GLN A 78 -22.38 -7.61 0.34
C GLN A 78 -21.53 -8.36 -0.68
N LEU A 79 -21.16 -9.61 -0.37
CA LEU A 79 -20.33 -10.43 -1.25
C LEU A 79 -20.98 -10.60 -2.63
N VAL A 80 -20.22 -10.34 -3.69
CA VAL A 80 -20.57 -10.65 -5.08
C VAL A 80 -20.02 -12.01 -5.45
N ASN A 81 -18.69 -12.15 -5.44
CA ASN A 81 -18.01 -13.43 -5.62
C ASN A 81 -16.59 -13.40 -5.01
N SER A 82 -15.99 -14.57 -4.96
CA SER A 82 -14.58 -14.78 -4.59
C SER A 82 -13.87 -15.54 -5.70
N VAL A 83 -12.64 -15.12 -6.01
CA VAL A 83 -11.72 -15.82 -6.92
C VAL A 83 -10.50 -16.22 -6.09
N THR A 84 -10.45 -17.50 -5.72
CA THR A 84 -9.40 -18.06 -4.87
C THR A 84 -8.75 -19.27 -5.52
N ALA A 85 -7.55 -19.61 -5.06
CA ALA A 85 -6.83 -20.80 -5.45
C ALA A 85 -6.01 -21.34 -4.26
N ALA A 86 -5.62 -22.61 -4.35
CA ALA A 86 -4.79 -23.26 -3.33
C ALA A 86 -3.52 -22.45 -3.05
N GLY A 87 -3.28 -22.19 -1.76
CA GLY A 87 -2.11 -21.45 -1.28
C GLY A 87 -2.48 -20.17 -0.54
N ALA A 88 -1.47 -19.34 -0.29
CA ALA A 88 -1.64 -18.11 0.49
C ALA A 88 -2.32 -17.00 -0.32
N PRO A 89 -3.08 -16.11 0.35
CA PRO A 89 -3.71 -14.97 -0.31
C PRO A 89 -2.67 -13.93 -0.80
N PRO A 90 -3.05 -13.08 -1.77
CA PRO A 90 -2.25 -11.92 -2.14
C PRO A 90 -2.09 -10.94 -0.97
N CYS A 91 -1.17 -9.99 -1.10
CA CYS A 91 -0.85 -9.00 -0.06
C CYS A 91 -1.06 -7.54 -0.50
N TYR A 92 -1.39 -7.32 -1.77
CA TYR A 92 -1.66 -6.01 -2.36
C TYR A 92 -2.70 -6.15 -3.48
N VAL A 93 -3.49 -5.09 -3.70
CA VAL A 93 -4.35 -4.94 -4.89
C VAL A 93 -4.32 -3.50 -5.39
N GLY A 94 -3.97 -3.30 -6.65
CA GLY A 94 -4.14 -2.06 -7.41
C GLY A 94 -5.43 -2.12 -8.25
N VAL A 95 -6.07 -0.97 -8.49
CA VAL A 95 -7.36 -0.87 -9.19
C VAL A 95 -7.23 -0.02 -10.45
N ASP A 96 -7.60 -0.58 -11.60
CA ASP A 96 -7.71 0.12 -12.88
C ASP A 96 -9.18 0.16 -13.31
N ASP A 97 -9.92 1.13 -12.77
CA ASP A 97 -11.34 1.34 -13.12
C ASP A 97 -11.52 1.64 -14.62
N ALA A 98 -10.52 2.25 -15.27
CA ALA A 98 -10.63 2.65 -16.68
C ALA A 98 -10.63 1.43 -17.61
N ARG A 99 -9.85 0.39 -17.27
CA ARG A 99 -9.79 -0.86 -18.03
C ARG A 99 -10.64 -1.99 -17.43
N GLY A 100 -11.13 -1.82 -16.20
CA GLY A 100 -11.87 -2.84 -15.48
C GLY A 100 -10.98 -3.98 -15.00
N PHE A 101 -9.79 -3.68 -14.48
CA PHE A 101 -8.84 -4.68 -13.96
C PHE A 101 -8.45 -4.42 -12.50
N LEU A 102 -8.14 -5.51 -11.80
CA LEU A 102 -7.40 -5.51 -10.53
C LEU A 102 -6.05 -6.17 -10.75
N TYR A 103 -5.00 -5.58 -10.19
CA TYR A 103 -3.65 -6.15 -10.20
C TYR A 103 -3.27 -6.58 -8.79
N THR A 104 -3.01 -7.85 -8.58
CA THR A 104 -2.68 -8.39 -7.25
C THR A 104 -1.21 -8.81 -7.17
N ALA A 105 -0.57 -8.57 -6.03
CA ALA A 105 0.76 -9.12 -5.74
C ALA A 105 0.67 -10.19 -4.65
N ASN A 106 1.23 -11.37 -4.90
CA ASN A 106 1.25 -12.47 -3.93
C ASN A 106 2.65 -12.70 -3.36
N TYR A 107 2.80 -12.36 -2.08
CA TYR A 107 4.07 -12.46 -1.37
C TYR A 107 4.60 -13.90 -1.32
N HIS A 108 3.76 -14.88 -0.96
CA HIS A 108 4.25 -16.24 -0.73
C HIS A 108 4.43 -17.05 -2.02
N LYS A 109 3.73 -16.67 -3.09
CA LYS A 109 3.81 -17.33 -4.40
C LYS A 109 4.77 -16.63 -5.37
N GLY A 110 5.16 -15.38 -5.09
CA GLY A 110 6.05 -14.62 -5.96
C GLY A 110 5.43 -14.34 -7.32
N GLU A 111 4.14 -14.02 -7.37
CA GLU A 111 3.39 -13.84 -8.62
C GLU A 111 2.51 -12.59 -8.62
N ILE A 112 2.30 -12.04 -9.81
CA ILE A 112 1.32 -10.98 -10.10
C ILE A 112 0.11 -11.59 -10.78
N GLY A 113 -1.08 -11.30 -10.26
CA GLY A 113 -2.36 -11.72 -10.84
C GLY A 113 -3.09 -10.55 -11.48
N VAL A 114 -3.84 -10.82 -12.56
CA VAL A 114 -4.77 -9.86 -13.16
C VAL A 114 -6.18 -10.41 -13.10
N LEU A 115 -7.08 -9.70 -12.44
CA LEU A 115 -8.50 -10.01 -12.42
C LEU A 115 -9.28 -8.99 -13.23
N LYS A 116 -10.16 -9.46 -14.11
CA LYS A 116 -11.16 -8.62 -14.76
C LYS A 116 -12.36 -8.41 -13.85
N VAL A 117 -12.88 -7.18 -13.84
CA VAL A 117 -14.09 -6.79 -13.12
C VAL A 117 -15.23 -6.61 -14.12
N ALA A 118 -16.32 -7.36 -13.94
CA ALA A 118 -17.55 -7.17 -14.70
C ALA A 118 -18.38 -5.98 -14.18
N GLU A 119 -19.38 -5.52 -14.93
CA GLU A 119 -20.25 -4.39 -14.54
C GLU A 119 -20.99 -4.63 -13.21
N ASP A 120 -21.29 -5.89 -12.87
CA ASP A 120 -21.93 -6.28 -11.62
C ASP A 120 -20.95 -6.47 -10.45
N GLY A 121 -19.65 -6.25 -10.69
CA GLY A 121 -18.57 -6.43 -9.73
C GLY A 121 -17.96 -7.83 -9.72
N THR A 122 -18.43 -8.76 -10.55
CA THR A 122 -17.90 -10.13 -10.61
C THR A 122 -16.44 -10.12 -11.04
N LEU A 123 -15.58 -10.79 -10.27
CA LEU A 123 -14.16 -10.96 -10.58
C LEU A 123 -13.92 -12.23 -11.40
N THR A 124 -12.96 -12.17 -12.33
CA THR A 124 -12.45 -13.35 -13.06
C THR A 124 -10.94 -13.21 -13.26
N LEU A 125 -10.16 -14.21 -12.86
CA LEU A 125 -8.71 -14.26 -13.13
C LEU A 125 -8.46 -14.42 -14.64
N VAL A 126 -7.70 -13.51 -15.24
CA VAL A 126 -7.39 -13.53 -16.68
C VAL A 126 -5.91 -13.71 -16.98
N ASP A 127 -5.03 -13.41 -16.01
CA ASP A 127 -3.60 -13.64 -16.16
C ASP A 127 -2.89 -13.87 -14.82
N THR A 128 -1.73 -14.54 -14.88
CA THR A 128 -0.83 -14.70 -13.75
C THR A 128 0.61 -14.77 -14.26
N VAL A 129 1.48 -13.94 -13.71
CA VAL A 129 2.91 -13.89 -14.02
C VAL A 129 3.69 -14.28 -12.78
N ALA A 130 4.35 -15.44 -12.81
CA ALA A 130 5.27 -15.84 -11.76
C ALA A 130 6.65 -15.23 -11.98
N HIS A 131 7.22 -14.66 -10.92
CA HIS A 131 8.61 -14.21 -10.90
C HIS A 131 9.54 -15.39 -10.59
N THR A 132 10.84 -15.19 -10.85
CA THR A 132 11.88 -16.17 -10.56
C THR A 132 13.14 -15.45 -10.08
N GLY A 133 13.88 -16.07 -9.18
CA GLY A 133 15.13 -15.51 -8.66
C GLY A 133 15.19 -15.56 -7.14
N SER A 134 16.24 -14.97 -6.60
CA SER A 134 16.54 -14.86 -5.18
C SER A 134 17.56 -13.73 -4.98
N SER A 135 17.84 -13.39 -3.73
CA SER A 135 18.92 -12.46 -3.38
C SER A 135 19.61 -12.87 -2.07
N VAL A 136 20.29 -11.93 -1.41
CA VAL A 136 21.30 -12.19 -0.37
C VAL A 136 20.74 -12.30 1.04
N HIS A 137 19.55 -11.74 1.31
CA HIS A 137 18.93 -11.78 2.64
C HIS A 137 18.23 -13.13 2.88
N GLU A 138 18.11 -13.56 4.14
CA GLU A 138 17.44 -14.83 4.50
C GLU A 138 15.97 -14.90 4.04
N ASN A 139 15.30 -13.74 4.00
CA ASN A 139 13.94 -13.58 3.47
C ASN A 139 13.89 -13.42 1.94
N GLN A 140 14.99 -13.70 1.23
CA GLN A 140 15.10 -13.55 -0.23
C GLN A 140 15.53 -14.86 -0.91
N THR A 141 15.20 -16.02 -0.32
CA THR A 141 15.50 -17.34 -0.93
C THR A 141 14.63 -17.66 -2.15
N SER A 142 13.56 -16.89 -2.37
CA SER A 142 12.60 -17.01 -3.45
C SER A 142 11.94 -15.66 -3.73
N PRO A 143 11.21 -15.49 -4.86
CA PRO A 143 10.49 -14.26 -5.15
C PRO A 143 9.35 -13.98 -4.17
N HIS A 144 9.13 -12.71 -3.87
CA HIS A 144 8.11 -12.21 -2.94
C HIS A 144 7.51 -10.90 -3.47
N ALA A 145 6.55 -11.02 -4.40
CA ALA A 145 5.85 -9.87 -4.96
C ALA A 145 5.00 -9.17 -3.88
N HIS A 146 5.20 -7.86 -3.70
CA HIS A 146 4.55 -7.10 -2.63
C HIS A 146 3.75 -5.88 -3.12
N TYR A 147 3.92 -5.45 -4.37
CA TYR A 147 3.20 -4.31 -4.94
C TYR A 147 2.87 -4.57 -6.40
N SER A 148 1.73 -4.06 -6.87
CA SER A 148 1.32 -4.10 -8.27
C SER A 148 0.30 -3.01 -8.57
N ASP A 149 0.72 -1.89 -9.17
CA ASP A 149 -0.17 -0.75 -9.42
C ASP A 149 0.24 0.05 -10.66
N LEU A 150 -0.62 0.96 -11.10
CA LEU A 150 -0.45 1.74 -12.32
C LEU A 150 0.66 2.80 -12.21
N THR A 151 1.32 3.05 -13.34
CA THR A 151 2.13 4.25 -13.55
C THR A 151 1.25 5.50 -13.74
N PRO A 152 1.77 6.73 -13.52
CA PRO A 152 0.97 7.96 -13.60
C PRO A 152 0.40 8.25 -15.00
N ASP A 153 1.05 7.75 -16.04
CA ASP A 153 0.61 7.83 -17.43
C ASP A 153 -0.37 6.70 -17.81
N HIS A 154 -0.63 5.78 -16.87
CA HIS A 154 -1.44 4.58 -17.01
C HIS A 154 -0.94 3.62 -18.10
N ASN A 155 0.29 3.79 -18.61
CA ASN A 155 0.82 2.96 -19.69
C ASN A 155 1.29 1.58 -19.20
N TYR A 156 1.69 1.49 -17.93
CA TYR A 156 2.25 0.28 -17.35
C TYR A 156 1.69 -0.04 -15.97
N VAL A 157 1.85 -1.30 -15.58
CA VAL A 157 1.72 -1.78 -14.20
C VAL A 157 3.12 -2.02 -13.65
N VAL A 158 3.43 -1.39 -12.52
CA VAL A 158 4.69 -1.56 -11.80
C VAL A 158 4.50 -2.59 -10.70
N ALA A 159 5.42 -3.55 -10.61
CA ALA A 159 5.44 -4.52 -9.54
C ALA A 159 6.76 -4.50 -8.77
N CYS A 160 6.69 -4.54 -7.44
CA CYS A 160 7.88 -4.68 -6.59
C CYS A 160 7.98 -6.12 -6.09
N ASP A 161 9.16 -6.70 -6.21
CA ASP A 161 9.49 -8.00 -5.67
C ASP A 161 10.60 -7.89 -4.64
N LEU A 162 10.23 -8.17 -3.39
CA LEU A 162 11.13 -8.13 -2.24
C LEU A 162 12.18 -9.23 -2.36
N GLY A 163 11.80 -10.41 -2.84
CA GLY A 163 12.62 -11.61 -2.88
C GLY A 163 13.75 -11.57 -3.92
N THR A 164 13.59 -10.78 -4.97
CA THR A 164 14.55 -10.69 -6.09
C THR A 164 15.21 -9.33 -6.24
N ASP A 165 14.99 -8.40 -5.31
CA ASP A 165 15.46 -7.01 -5.40
C ASP A 165 15.05 -6.30 -6.70
N SER A 166 13.86 -6.62 -7.23
CA SER A 166 13.44 -6.17 -8.56
C SER A 166 12.20 -5.27 -8.51
N VAL A 167 12.19 -4.29 -9.41
CA VAL A 167 10.99 -3.51 -9.78
C VAL A 167 10.72 -3.74 -11.27
N TYR A 168 9.60 -4.38 -11.57
CA TYR A 168 9.16 -4.74 -12.90
C TYR A 168 8.19 -3.69 -13.43
N SER A 169 8.24 -3.43 -14.73
CA SER A 169 7.22 -2.68 -15.47
C SER A 169 6.60 -3.58 -16.52
N TYR A 170 5.27 -3.68 -16.50
CA TYR A 170 4.48 -4.49 -17.42
C TYR A 170 3.58 -3.62 -18.28
N SER A 171 3.52 -3.91 -19.58
CA SER A 171 2.40 -3.48 -20.42
C SER A 171 1.20 -4.40 -20.21
N VAL A 172 -0.02 -3.86 -20.40
CA VAL A 172 -1.28 -4.60 -20.21
C VAL A 172 -2.07 -4.61 -21.53
N SER A 173 -2.41 -5.80 -22.03
CA SER A 173 -3.28 -5.95 -23.20
C SER A 173 -4.76 -5.66 -22.88
N THR A 174 -5.61 -5.54 -23.89
CA THR A 174 -7.07 -5.41 -23.75
C THR A 174 -7.73 -6.61 -23.06
N GLU A 175 -7.09 -7.77 -23.11
CA GLU A 175 -7.52 -9.01 -22.44
C GLU A 175 -6.92 -9.15 -21.02
N GLY A 176 -6.11 -8.18 -20.58
CA GLY A 176 -5.47 -8.19 -19.27
C GLY A 176 -4.18 -9.01 -19.22
N LYS A 177 -3.53 -9.28 -20.36
CA LYS A 177 -2.24 -9.98 -20.39
C LYS A 177 -1.09 -9.04 -20.04
N LEU A 178 -0.26 -9.43 -19.08
CA LEU A 178 0.95 -8.70 -18.69
C LEU A 178 2.14 -9.13 -19.56
N THR A 179 2.90 -8.16 -20.04
CA THR A 179 4.17 -8.40 -20.73
C THR A 179 5.25 -7.49 -20.16
N GLU A 180 6.32 -8.07 -19.62
CA GLU A 180 7.45 -7.33 -19.06
C GLU A 180 8.08 -6.46 -20.16
N VAL A 181 8.21 -5.16 -19.89
CA VAL A 181 8.84 -4.19 -20.80
C VAL A 181 10.15 -3.64 -20.26
N SER A 182 10.28 -3.60 -18.93
CA SER A 182 11.47 -3.10 -18.26
C SER A 182 11.59 -3.67 -16.86
N ARG A 183 12.82 -3.68 -16.33
CA ARG A 183 13.13 -4.13 -14.99
C ARG A 183 14.28 -3.31 -14.42
N TYR A 184 14.07 -2.71 -13.26
CA TYR A 184 15.12 -2.13 -12.43
C TYR A 184 15.51 -3.12 -11.33
N ASN A 185 16.81 -3.28 -11.11
CA ASN A 185 17.34 -4.11 -10.03
C ASN A 185 17.95 -3.18 -8.98
N ALA A 186 17.42 -3.24 -7.76
CA ALA A 186 17.99 -2.54 -6.62
C ALA A 186 19.28 -3.22 -6.15
N ALA A 187 20.00 -2.57 -5.23
CA ALA A 187 21.15 -3.19 -4.59
C ALA A 187 20.73 -4.49 -3.86
N PRO A 188 21.53 -5.57 -3.90
CA PRO A 188 21.20 -6.82 -3.21
C PRO A 188 20.90 -6.60 -1.71
N GLY A 189 19.80 -7.17 -1.23
CA GLY A 189 19.34 -7.04 0.16
C GLY A 189 18.45 -5.83 0.42
N THR A 190 17.99 -5.13 -0.63
CA THR A 190 17.10 -3.97 -0.50
C THR A 190 15.70 -4.38 -0.05
N GLY A 191 15.15 -5.41 -0.67
CA GLY A 191 13.76 -5.83 -0.51
C GLY A 191 12.74 -4.77 -0.94
N PRO A 192 12.65 -4.40 -2.24
CA PRO A 192 11.61 -3.51 -2.76
C PRO A 192 10.21 -3.92 -2.31
N ARG A 193 9.50 -3.04 -1.60
CA ARG A 193 8.19 -3.35 -1.02
C ARG A 193 7.07 -2.59 -1.71
N HIS A 194 6.99 -1.28 -1.48
CA HIS A 194 6.00 -0.38 -2.07
C HIS A 194 6.71 0.76 -2.80
N LEU A 195 6.03 1.32 -3.80
CA LEU A 195 6.51 2.45 -4.58
C LEU A 195 5.41 3.51 -4.67
N VAL A 196 5.78 4.79 -4.69
CA VAL A 196 4.85 5.90 -4.95
C VAL A 196 5.46 6.90 -5.92
N PHE A 197 4.66 7.42 -6.85
CA PHE A 197 5.11 8.43 -7.80
C PHE A 197 4.93 9.84 -7.25
N ASN A 198 5.90 10.71 -7.50
CA ASN A 198 5.72 12.14 -7.35
C ASN A 198 4.61 12.64 -8.30
N PRO A 199 3.76 13.60 -7.90
CA PRO A 199 2.72 14.16 -8.78
C PRO A 199 3.22 14.72 -10.12
N ASN A 200 4.50 15.04 -10.25
CA ASN A 200 5.11 15.44 -11.51
C ASN A 200 5.20 14.31 -12.56
N GLY A 201 4.95 13.05 -12.16
CA GLY A 201 4.92 11.87 -13.03
C GLY A 201 6.28 11.42 -13.56
N LYS A 202 7.39 11.99 -13.07
CA LYS A 202 8.76 11.73 -13.56
C LYS A 202 9.66 11.07 -12.52
N ILE A 203 9.27 11.10 -11.26
CA ILE A 203 10.03 10.54 -10.15
C ILE A 203 9.16 9.53 -9.40
N ALA A 204 9.77 8.43 -8.99
CA ALA A 204 9.19 7.48 -8.05
C ALA A 204 10.06 7.36 -6.80
N TYR A 205 9.44 7.04 -5.68
CA TYR A 205 10.08 6.75 -4.41
C TYR A 205 9.78 5.30 -4.06
N LEU A 206 10.83 4.48 -4.04
CA LEU A 206 10.76 3.06 -3.73
C LEU A 206 11.19 2.83 -2.28
N PHE A 207 10.41 2.09 -1.50
CA PHE A 207 10.81 1.69 -0.16
C PHE A 207 11.44 0.29 -0.18
N GLY A 208 12.71 0.20 0.21
CA GLY A 208 13.38 -1.06 0.55
C GLY A 208 13.04 -1.49 1.99
N GLU A 209 12.24 -2.55 2.13
CA GLU A 209 11.80 -3.09 3.41
C GLU A 209 12.98 -3.59 4.25
N LEU A 210 13.86 -4.39 3.64
CA LEU A 210 14.91 -5.11 4.35
C LEU A 210 16.10 -4.19 4.67
N SER A 211 16.40 -3.24 3.79
CA SER A 211 17.51 -2.29 3.98
C SER A 211 17.11 -1.01 4.71
N SER A 212 15.82 -0.79 4.98
CA SER A 212 15.29 0.42 5.64
C SER A 212 15.68 1.73 4.93
N VAL A 213 15.62 1.74 3.59
CA VAL A 213 15.96 2.91 2.77
C VAL A 213 14.82 3.30 1.84
N VAL A 214 14.74 4.60 1.51
CA VAL A 214 14.01 5.09 0.34
C VAL A 214 15.01 5.29 -0.80
N ILE A 215 14.67 4.75 -1.97
CA ILE A 215 15.39 4.94 -3.23
C ILE A 215 14.58 5.88 -4.12
N VAL A 216 15.18 7.01 -4.52
CA VAL A 216 14.62 7.95 -5.48
C VAL A 216 14.97 7.48 -6.88
N LEU A 217 13.94 7.27 -7.70
CA LEU A 217 14.06 6.74 -9.06
C LEU A 217 13.54 7.77 -10.07
N GLY A 218 14.29 8.03 -11.14
CA GLY A 218 13.76 8.66 -12.34
C GLY A 218 12.96 7.66 -13.16
N TYR A 219 11.78 8.06 -13.64
CA TYR A 219 10.88 7.24 -14.45
C TYR A 219 10.83 7.74 -15.89
N ASP A 220 11.05 6.83 -16.84
CA ASP A 220 10.87 7.08 -18.28
C ASP A 220 9.53 6.50 -18.77
N ALA A 221 8.55 7.38 -18.96
CA ALA A 221 7.21 7.06 -19.45
C ALA A 221 7.18 6.40 -20.85
N THR A 222 8.26 6.48 -21.62
CA THR A 222 8.31 5.89 -22.97
C THR A 222 8.67 4.40 -22.93
N THR A 223 9.48 4.01 -21.93
CA THR A 223 10.05 2.66 -21.83
C THR A 223 9.59 1.91 -20.59
N GLY A 224 8.97 2.60 -19.63
CA GLY A 224 8.65 2.06 -18.31
C GLY A 224 9.89 1.85 -17.43
N ALA A 225 11.06 2.36 -17.81
CA ALA A 225 12.31 2.13 -17.09
C ALA A 225 12.49 3.06 -15.90
N PHE A 226 13.23 2.56 -14.90
CA PHE A 226 13.63 3.33 -13.73
C PHE A 226 15.16 3.44 -13.65
N THR A 227 15.63 4.60 -13.22
CA THR A 227 17.06 4.88 -12.96
C THR A 227 17.23 5.46 -11.58
N GLU A 228 18.11 4.88 -10.76
CA GLU A 228 18.41 5.38 -9.43
C GLU A 228 19.08 6.76 -9.43
N ILE A 229 18.67 7.62 -8.49
CA ILE A 229 19.18 8.98 -8.31
C ILE A 229 19.77 9.16 -6.91
N GLN A 230 19.07 8.70 -5.88
CA GLN A 230 19.47 8.84 -4.48
C GLN A 230 18.97 7.62 -3.70
N THR A 231 19.75 7.20 -2.70
CA THR A 231 19.31 6.28 -1.65
C THR A 231 19.50 6.96 -0.30
N ILE A 232 18.49 6.90 0.58
CA ILE A 232 18.49 7.56 1.90
C ILE A 232 17.89 6.68 2.99
N SER A 233 18.50 6.66 4.18
CA SER A 233 18.03 5.87 5.33
C SER A 233 16.73 6.43 5.90
N THR A 234 15.85 5.54 6.36
CA THR A 234 14.58 5.85 7.07
C THR A 234 14.68 5.75 8.58
N ILE A 235 15.83 5.28 9.09
CA ILE A 235 16.10 5.10 10.51
C ILE A 235 17.43 5.77 10.91
N PRO A 236 17.62 6.11 12.21
CA PRO A 236 18.89 6.61 12.71
C PRO A 236 20.03 5.61 12.50
N ASN A 237 21.22 6.09 12.16
CA ASN A 237 22.40 5.24 11.90
C ASN A 237 22.83 4.38 13.10
N ASN A 238 22.40 4.72 14.31
CA ASN A 238 22.70 3.98 15.54
C ASN A 238 21.61 2.99 15.94
N PHE A 239 20.52 2.85 15.17
CA PHE A 239 19.50 1.85 15.41
C PHE A 239 19.94 0.51 14.78
N THR A 240 20.10 -0.51 15.61
CA THR A 240 20.64 -1.83 15.20
C THR A 240 19.67 -2.98 15.44
N ASP A 241 18.51 -2.71 16.03
CA ASP A 241 17.46 -3.70 16.23
C ASP A 241 16.71 -3.94 14.90
N PHE A 242 15.78 -4.89 14.92
CA PHE A 242 14.96 -5.19 13.76
C PHE A 242 14.21 -3.94 13.26
N ASN A 243 14.28 -3.69 11.95
CA ASN A 243 13.41 -2.73 11.27
C ASN A 243 12.97 -3.28 9.92
N GLY A 244 11.71 -3.01 9.55
CA GLY A 244 11.16 -3.31 8.25
C GLY A 244 10.36 -2.15 7.70
N GLY A 245 10.82 -1.55 6.60
CA GLY A 245 10.07 -0.51 5.89
C GLY A 245 8.69 -1.01 5.44
N ALA A 246 7.66 -0.17 5.50
CA ALA A 246 6.29 -0.57 5.17
C ALA A 246 5.61 0.35 4.13
N ALA A 247 4.76 1.27 4.57
CA ALA A 247 4.03 2.15 3.67
C ALA A 247 4.86 3.39 3.32
N ILE A 248 4.59 3.95 2.14
CA ILE A 248 5.22 5.17 1.63
C ILE A 248 4.16 6.00 0.90
N ARG A 249 4.08 7.30 1.21
CA ARG A 249 3.05 8.21 0.69
C ARG A 249 3.68 9.56 0.36
N VAL A 250 3.23 10.18 -0.73
CA VAL A 250 3.60 11.56 -1.11
C VAL A 250 2.41 12.49 -0.97
N SER A 251 2.65 13.73 -0.55
CA SER A 251 1.62 14.77 -0.57
C SER A 251 1.24 15.14 -2.02
N SER A 252 -0.01 15.56 -2.22
CA SER A 252 -0.58 15.93 -3.52
C SER A 252 0.15 17.10 -4.20
N ASP A 253 0.79 17.97 -3.41
CA ASP A 253 1.62 19.06 -3.91
C ASP A 253 3.06 18.63 -4.28
N GLY A 254 3.41 17.37 -4.02
CA GLY A 254 4.71 16.79 -4.34
C GLY A 254 5.86 17.30 -3.49
N LYS A 255 5.58 17.99 -2.38
CA LYS A 255 6.59 18.61 -1.51
C LYS A 255 7.09 17.74 -0.37
N PHE A 256 6.30 16.74 0.06
CA PHE A 256 6.64 15.94 1.24
C PHE A 256 6.41 14.45 0.99
N LEU A 257 7.33 13.64 1.51
CA LEU A 257 7.29 12.18 1.50
C LEU A 257 7.22 11.67 2.93
N TYR A 258 6.37 10.67 3.15
CA TYR A 258 6.16 10.01 4.43
C TYR A 258 6.45 8.53 4.24
N ALA A 259 7.10 7.90 5.21
CA ALA A 259 7.32 6.45 5.20
C ALA A 259 7.25 5.86 6.61
N SER A 260 6.73 4.63 6.75
CA SER A 260 6.59 3.97 8.05
C SER A 260 7.60 2.84 8.28
N ASN A 261 8.11 2.79 9.51
CA ASN A 261 9.13 1.84 9.96
C ASN A 261 8.53 0.90 11.01
N ARG A 262 8.53 -0.42 10.74
CA ARG A 262 8.09 -1.45 11.69
C ARG A 262 9.28 -1.94 12.51
N GLY A 263 9.20 -1.90 13.84
CA GLY A 263 10.31 -2.22 14.74
C GLY A 263 10.92 -0.97 15.36
N HIS A 264 11.32 0.02 14.55
CA HIS A 264 11.56 1.38 15.08
C HIS A 264 10.23 2.08 15.45
N ASP A 265 9.11 1.62 14.88
CA ASP A 265 7.75 2.08 15.16
C ASP A 265 7.57 3.60 15.01
N SER A 266 8.01 4.11 13.85
CA SER A 266 8.05 5.54 13.54
C SER A 266 7.51 5.87 12.14
N ILE A 267 7.14 7.14 11.97
CA ILE A 267 6.95 7.76 10.65
C ILE A 267 8.13 8.69 10.41
N VAL A 268 8.84 8.49 9.30
CA VAL A 268 9.85 9.43 8.80
C VAL A 268 9.21 10.39 7.80
N VAL A 269 9.61 11.66 7.87
CA VAL A 269 9.14 12.72 6.97
C VAL A 269 10.34 13.32 6.25
N TYR A 270 10.25 13.41 4.93
CA TYR A 270 11.21 14.10 4.08
C TYR A 270 10.56 15.30 3.38
N SER A 271 11.31 16.39 3.27
CA SER A 271 11.05 17.41 2.25
C SER A 271 11.62 16.96 0.92
N ILE A 272 10.90 17.27 -0.16
CA ILE A 272 11.24 16.91 -1.53
C ILE A 272 11.73 18.17 -2.26
N SER A 273 12.84 18.07 -3.00
CA SER A 273 13.29 19.17 -3.87
C SER A 273 12.28 19.47 -4.98
N ASN A 274 12.36 20.67 -5.56
CA ASN A 274 11.43 21.11 -6.60
C ASN A 274 11.35 20.16 -7.81
N GLU A 275 12.47 19.53 -8.18
CA GLU A 275 12.53 18.55 -9.27
C GLU A 275 12.09 17.14 -8.85
N GLY A 276 11.83 16.91 -7.55
CA GLY A 276 11.49 15.60 -6.99
C GLY A 276 12.69 14.71 -6.68
N LYS A 277 13.89 15.08 -7.12
CA LYS A 277 15.06 14.20 -7.25
C LYS A 277 15.84 13.94 -5.97
N THR A 278 15.62 14.76 -4.94
CA THR A 278 16.35 14.65 -3.68
C THR A 278 15.40 14.78 -2.50
N LEU A 279 15.69 13.99 -1.46
CA LEU A 279 14.99 13.96 -0.19
C LEU A 279 15.92 14.46 0.92
N GLU A 280 15.38 15.26 1.82
CA GLU A 280 16.02 15.68 3.06
C GLU A 280 15.11 15.33 4.24
N GLN A 281 15.64 14.60 5.23
CA GLN A 281 14.85 14.20 6.40
C GLN A 281 14.60 15.42 7.27
N ILE A 282 13.32 15.74 7.50
CA ILE A 282 12.89 16.88 8.33
C ILE A 282 12.27 16.45 9.65
N GLN A 283 11.83 15.19 9.76
CA GLN A 283 11.25 14.65 10.98
C GLN A 283 11.39 13.13 11.05
N LEU A 284 11.53 12.63 12.28
CA LEU A 284 11.27 11.25 12.63
C LEU A 284 10.43 11.28 13.90
N ILE A 285 9.21 10.73 13.84
CA ILE A 285 8.24 10.81 14.94
C ILE A 285 7.73 9.41 15.30
N ALA A 286 7.53 9.16 16.59
CA ALA A 286 6.94 7.93 17.06
C ALA A 286 5.52 7.77 16.50
N SER A 287 5.17 6.55 16.09
CA SER A 287 3.84 6.22 15.57
C SER A 287 2.79 6.03 16.68
N GLU A 288 3.23 5.92 17.94
CA GLU A 288 2.42 5.68 19.14
C GLU A 288 1.68 4.32 19.12
N GLY A 289 2.28 3.33 18.47
CA GLY A 289 1.86 1.93 18.49
C GLY A 289 2.99 1.03 18.00
N GLN A 290 2.70 -0.25 17.75
CA GLN A 290 3.69 -1.24 17.30
C GLN A 290 3.38 -1.73 15.89
N ILE A 291 4.43 -1.81 15.06
CA ILE A 291 4.34 -2.27 13.68
C ILE A 291 3.35 -1.41 12.86
N PRO A 292 3.66 -0.12 12.60
CA PRO A 292 2.88 0.77 11.74
C PRO A 292 2.93 0.30 10.28
N ARG A 293 2.16 -0.73 9.95
CA ARG A 293 2.22 -1.44 8.66
C ARG A 293 1.68 -0.60 7.51
N ASP A 294 0.73 0.28 7.80
CA ASP A 294 0.19 1.22 6.83
C ASP A 294 -0.26 2.51 7.50
N PHE A 295 -0.31 3.57 6.69
CA PHE A 295 -0.86 4.85 7.06
C PHE A 295 -1.34 5.58 5.80
N ASN A 296 -2.20 6.58 5.99
CA ASN A 296 -2.66 7.40 4.88
C ASN A 296 -2.86 8.86 5.29
N LEU A 297 -2.80 9.75 4.31
CA LEU A 297 -3.22 11.15 4.45
C LEU A 297 -4.73 11.20 4.20
N ASP A 298 -5.45 12.02 4.96
CA ASP A 298 -6.87 12.26 4.69
C ASP A 298 -7.08 13.01 3.37
N SER A 299 -8.34 13.15 2.93
CA SER A 299 -8.67 13.80 1.66
C SER A 299 -8.25 15.27 1.57
N THR A 300 -8.10 15.98 2.68
CA THR A 300 -7.61 17.37 2.69
C THR A 300 -6.08 17.47 2.83
N GLU A 301 -5.42 16.35 3.16
CA GLU A 301 -4.01 16.25 3.52
C GLU A 301 -3.61 17.15 4.72
N ASP A 302 -4.55 17.41 5.62
CA ASP A 302 -4.33 18.09 6.90
C ASP A 302 -4.12 17.10 8.06
N PHE A 303 -4.37 15.80 7.83
CA PHE A 303 -4.26 14.75 8.82
C PHE A 303 -3.56 13.51 8.25
N VAL A 304 -2.88 12.77 9.13
CA VAL A 304 -2.29 11.46 8.85
C VAL A 304 -2.81 10.45 9.86
N ILE A 305 -3.29 9.31 9.37
CA ILE A 305 -3.81 8.21 10.17
C ILE A 305 -2.89 7.02 10.02
N VAL A 306 -2.35 6.53 11.13
CA VAL A 306 -1.42 5.39 11.19
C VAL A 306 -2.13 4.20 11.81
N ALA A 307 -2.05 3.04 11.15
CA ALA A 307 -2.59 1.78 11.62
C ALA A 307 -1.47 0.85 12.13
N HIS A 308 -1.65 0.33 13.34
CA HIS A 308 -0.67 -0.53 14.01
C HIS A 308 -1.17 -1.97 14.04
N GLN A 309 -0.36 -2.86 13.47
CA GLN A 309 -0.74 -4.26 13.31
C GLN A 309 -0.80 -5.00 14.66
N ASP A 310 0.17 -4.75 15.53
CA ASP A 310 0.44 -5.61 16.70
C ASP A 310 -0.06 -5.00 18.03
N SER A 311 -0.45 -3.72 18.03
CA SER A 311 -0.98 -3.01 19.22
C SER A 311 -2.47 -2.63 19.14
N ASP A 312 -3.19 -3.06 18.10
CA ASP A 312 -4.65 -2.89 17.94
C ASP A 312 -5.17 -1.45 18.09
N ASN A 313 -4.37 -0.48 17.64
CA ASN A 313 -4.71 0.94 17.74
C ASN A 313 -4.40 1.74 16.46
N LEU A 314 -5.12 2.85 16.29
CA LEU A 314 -4.83 3.91 15.34
C LEU A 314 -4.30 5.14 16.07
N THR A 315 -3.41 5.86 15.38
CA THR A 315 -2.94 7.18 15.79
C THR A 315 -3.30 8.21 14.73
N LEU A 316 -3.80 9.36 15.18
CA LEU A 316 -4.11 10.52 14.33
C LEU A 316 -3.08 11.62 14.60
N PHE A 317 -2.49 12.11 13.51
CA PHE A 317 -1.61 13.27 13.49
C PHE A 317 -2.27 14.39 12.70
N SER A 318 -2.10 15.64 13.15
CA SER A 318 -2.27 16.81 12.29
C SER A 318 -1.00 17.03 11.47
N ARG A 319 -1.16 17.41 10.20
CA ARG A 319 -0.09 17.75 9.28
C ARG A 319 -0.08 19.26 9.03
N ASP A 320 1.08 19.87 9.20
CA ASP A 320 1.32 21.23 8.70
C ASP A 320 1.61 21.16 7.19
N ARG A 321 0.79 21.81 6.36
CA ARG A 321 0.92 21.74 4.90
C ARG A 321 2.15 22.47 4.35
N GLU A 322 2.64 23.48 5.06
CA GLU A 322 3.77 24.30 4.62
C GLU A 322 5.10 23.67 5.01
N THR A 323 5.15 23.03 6.17
CA THR A 323 6.39 22.40 6.68
C THR A 323 6.40 20.89 6.50
N GLY A 324 5.26 20.25 6.25
CA GLY A 324 5.10 18.81 6.15
C GLY A 324 5.13 18.07 7.49
N LEU A 325 5.41 18.78 8.60
CA LEU A 325 5.60 18.19 9.92
C LEU A 325 4.29 17.64 10.48
N LEU A 326 4.42 16.53 11.22
CA LEU A 326 3.33 15.86 11.90
C LEU A 326 3.35 16.18 13.40
N ASN A 327 2.17 16.39 13.97
CA ASN A 327 1.96 16.51 15.40
C ASN A 327 0.84 15.56 15.84
N MET A 328 1.11 14.70 16.82
CA MET A 328 0.11 13.76 17.33
C MET A 328 -1.03 14.52 18.03
N ILE A 329 -2.27 14.19 17.70
CA ILE A 329 -3.45 14.81 18.28
C ILE A 329 -4.43 13.81 18.91
N GLN A 330 -4.35 12.54 18.52
CA GLN A 330 -5.10 11.45 19.14
C GLN A 330 -4.31 10.14 18.99
N LYS A 331 -4.32 9.30 20.02
CA LYS A 331 -3.74 7.96 20.01
C LYS A 331 -4.62 6.97 20.75
N ASP A 332 -4.26 5.69 20.67
CA ASP A 332 -4.96 4.58 21.35
C ASP A 332 -6.43 4.46 20.93
N VAL A 333 -6.74 4.85 19.68
CA VAL A 333 -8.06 4.64 19.08
C VAL A 333 -8.14 3.18 18.69
N TYR A 334 -8.99 2.40 19.36
CA TYR A 334 -9.10 0.97 19.12
C TYR A 334 -9.42 0.64 17.66
N ALA A 335 -8.63 -0.26 17.06
CA ALA A 335 -8.89 -0.89 15.78
C ALA A 335 -8.20 -2.28 15.76
N PRO A 336 -8.97 -3.38 15.74
CA PRO A 336 -8.40 -4.71 15.94
C PRO A 336 -7.54 -5.15 14.75
N GLU A 337 -6.30 -5.55 15.03
CA GLU A 337 -5.38 -6.17 14.07
C GLU A 337 -5.23 -5.39 12.75
N CYS A 338 -5.30 -4.06 12.83
CA CYS A 338 -5.40 -3.18 11.66
C CYS A 338 -4.04 -3.08 10.95
N GLY A 339 -3.96 -3.68 9.76
CA GLY A 339 -2.74 -3.71 8.94
C GLY A 339 -2.75 -2.75 7.75
N LEU A 340 -3.89 -2.12 7.47
CA LEU A 340 -4.13 -1.25 6.31
C LEU A 340 -5.05 -0.08 6.69
N CYS A 341 -4.76 1.11 6.17
CA CYS A 341 -5.65 2.26 6.22
C CYS A 341 -5.80 2.93 4.84
N ILE A 342 -7.04 3.00 4.33
CA ILE A 342 -7.37 3.72 3.11
C ILE A 342 -8.17 4.96 3.45
N ALA A 343 -7.64 6.12 3.06
CA ALA A 343 -8.37 7.37 2.96
C ALA A 343 -8.83 7.58 1.52
N ILE A 344 -10.07 8.02 1.35
CA ILE A 344 -10.64 8.26 0.02
C ILE A 344 -10.27 9.69 -0.40
N LYS A 345 -9.35 9.82 -1.36
CA LYS A 345 -9.11 11.10 -2.02
C LYS A 345 -10.34 11.49 -2.84
N ARG A 346 -10.89 12.67 -2.61
CA ARG A 346 -12.07 13.21 -3.31
C ARG A 346 -11.74 13.81 -4.67
#